data_AF-A0A1V6R3Z8-F1
#
_entry.id   AF-A0A1V6R3Z8-F1
#
_cell.length_a   1.000
_cell.length_b   1.000
_cell.length_c   1.000
_cell.angle_alpha   90.00
_cell.angle_beta   90.00
_cell.angle_gamma   90.00
#
_symmetry.space_group_name_H-M   'P 1'
#
loop_
_entity.id
_entity.type
_entity.pdbx_description
1 polymer ?
#
loop_
_entity_poly.entity_id
_entity_poly.type
_entity_poly.pdbx_seq_one_letter_code
_entity_poly.pdbx_strand_id
1 'polypeptide(L)'
;MPPIRSRSSRNSTEQEGRILLATQAFKNKEISSVREVARRFNVPESTLRARLRGTTFRAISRANSHKLTEIEEESLQKWIISMDSRGSAPRPSTVREMANLLLQKRETTPVISVGKNWVTEFVKRRPLLSSRFSKRYNYERAKCEDPKIIQEWFDLVQKTILQFGIDPDDIYNFDETGFAMGLISTAKVITRSEFYDRRSLLQPGNRE
;
A
#
# COMPACT_ATOMS: atom_id res chain seq x y z
N MET A 1 23.94 -35.23 -5.74
CA MET A 1 22.51 -35.51 -6.01
C MET A 1 21.92 -34.31 -6.74
N PRO A 2 21.21 -34.48 -7.86
CA PRO A 2 20.50 -33.37 -8.49
C PRO A 2 19.34 -32.92 -7.59
N PRO A 3 19.01 -31.62 -7.55
CA PRO A 3 17.91 -31.12 -6.74
C PRO A 3 16.58 -31.67 -7.27
N ILE A 4 15.73 -32.15 -6.36
CA ILE A 4 14.36 -32.59 -6.67
C ILE A 4 13.62 -31.39 -7.27
N ARG A 5 13.21 -31.49 -8.54
CA ARG A 5 12.44 -30.44 -9.22
C ARG A 5 11.19 -30.12 -8.40
N SER A 6 11.01 -28.85 -8.05
CA SER A 6 9.79 -28.38 -7.39
C SER A 6 8.59 -28.64 -8.31
N ARG A 7 7.49 -29.16 -7.75
CA ARG A 7 6.23 -29.28 -8.48
C ARG A 7 5.81 -27.90 -9.01
N SER A 8 5.26 -27.85 -10.22
CA SER A 8 4.77 -26.60 -10.82
C SER A 8 3.71 -25.95 -9.91
N SER A 9 3.67 -24.61 -9.84
CA SER A 9 2.71 -23.87 -9.03
C SER A 9 1.25 -24.20 -9.40
N ARG A 10 0.99 -24.39 -10.71
CA ARG A 10 -0.32 -24.78 -11.25
C ARG A 10 -0.81 -26.11 -10.67
N ASN A 11 0.08 -27.09 -10.56
CA ASN A 11 -0.23 -28.40 -9.99
C ASN A 11 -0.54 -28.30 -8.48
N SER A 12 0.04 -27.33 -7.76
CA SER A 12 -0.22 -27.13 -6.34
C SER A 12 -1.60 -26.52 -6.08
N THR A 13 -2.04 -25.58 -6.91
CA THR A 13 -3.37 -24.94 -6.77
C THR A 13 -4.49 -25.91 -7.13
N GLU A 14 -4.31 -26.69 -8.20
CA GLU A 14 -5.27 -27.74 -8.59
C GLU A 14 -5.39 -28.83 -7.51
N GLN A 15 -4.26 -29.26 -6.92
CA GLN A 15 -4.26 -30.19 -5.81
C GLN A 15 -4.98 -29.61 -4.58
N GLU A 16 -4.79 -28.33 -4.28
CA GLU A 16 -5.50 -27.66 -3.18
C GLU A 16 -7.01 -27.63 -3.40
N GLY A 17 -7.47 -27.33 -4.62
CA GLY A 17 -8.90 -27.37 -4.97
C GLY A 17 -9.54 -28.73 -4.69
N ARG A 18 -8.86 -29.83 -5.07
CA ARG A 18 -9.33 -31.20 -4.78
C ARG A 18 -9.37 -31.50 -3.28
N ILE A 19 -8.41 -31.01 -2.51
CA ILE A 19 -8.37 -31.17 -1.05
C ILE A 19 -9.54 -30.42 -0.40
N LEU A 20 -9.89 -29.22 -0.87
CA LEU A 20 -11.05 -28.48 -0.38
C LEU A 20 -12.37 -29.21 -0.68
N LEU A 21 -12.55 -29.71 -1.90
CA LEU A 21 -13.71 -30.53 -2.26
C LEU A 21 -13.82 -31.80 -1.40
N ALA A 22 -12.70 -32.50 -1.20
CA ALA A 22 -12.62 -33.67 -0.33
C ALA A 22 -12.98 -33.33 1.13
N THR A 23 -12.51 -32.19 1.63
CA THR A 23 -12.82 -31.71 2.98
C THR A 23 -14.31 -31.38 3.12
N GLN A 24 -14.91 -30.78 2.10
CA GLN A 24 -16.34 -30.47 2.06
C GLN A 24 -17.19 -31.76 2.04
N ALA A 25 -16.88 -32.72 1.17
CA ALA A 25 -17.58 -34.00 1.07
C ALA A 25 -17.52 -34.80 2.38
N PHE A 26 -16.36 -34.79 3.06
CA PHE A 26 -16.21 -35.41 4.36
C PHE A 26 -17.05 -34.71 5.45
N LYS A 27 -17.08 -33.37 5.46
CA LYS A 27 -17.92 -32.59 6.40
C LYS A 27 -19.41 -32.79 6.15
N ASN A 28 -19.82 -32.93 4.88
CA ASN A 28 -21.19 -33.22 4.47
C ASN A 28 -21.62 -34.66 4.80
N LYS A 29 -20.72 -35.50 5.33
CA LYS A 29 -20.93 -36.93 5.61
C LYS A 29 -21.35 -37.78 4.40
N GLU A 30 -21.02 -37.33 3.18
CA GLU A 30 -21.24 -38.12 1.95
C GLU A 30 -20.42 -39.41 1.96
N ILE A 31 -19.27 -39.38 2.64
CA ILE A 31 -18.37 -40.51 2.85
C ILE A 31 -17.79 -40.39 4.26
N SER A 32 -17.90 -41.45 5.05
CA SER A 32 -17.47 -41.47 6.46
C SER A 32 -15.98 -41.76 6.65
N SER A 33 -15.33 -42.39 5.66
CA SER A 33 -13.91 -42.77 5.73
C SER A 33 -13.00 -41.76 5.06
N VAL A 34 -12.05 -41.18 5.80
CA VAL A 34 -11.02 -40.26 5.27
C VAL A 34 -10.20 -40.92 4.16
N ARG A 35 -9.92 -42.22 4.27
CA ARG A 35 -9.17 -42.99 3.27
C ARG A 35 -9.92 -43.15 1.96
N GLU A 36 -11.24 -43.30 2.04
CA GLU A 36 -12.10 -43.44 0.87
C GLU A 36 -12.30 -42.11 0.16
N VAL A 37 -12.53 -41.03 0.92
CA VAL A 37 -12.54 -39.65 0.40
C VAL A 37 -11.23 -39.35 -0.34
N ALA A 38 -10.08 -39.64 0.30
CA ALA A 38 -8.78 -39.40 -0.31
C ALA A 38 -8.62 -40.11 -1.67
N ARG A 39 -9.10 -41.36 -1.76
CA ARG A 39 -9.09 -42.14 -3.01
C ARG A 39 -10.02 -41.55 -4.06
N ARG A 40 -11.26 -41.21 -3.71
CA ARG A 40 -12.28 -40.70 -4.65
C ARG A 40 -11.89 -39.35 -5.25
N PHE A 41 -11.26 -38.49 -4.46
CA PHE A 41 -10.79 -37.17 -4.90
C PHE A 41 -9.32 -37.17 -5.40
N ASN A 42 -8.66 -38.33 -5.43
CA ASN A 42 -7.27 -38.49 -5.85
C ASN A 42 -6.30 -37.52 -5.13
N VAL A 43 -6.38 -37.49 -3.81
CA VAL A 43 -5.52 -36.68 -2.92
C VAL A 43 -4.78 -37.58 -1.92
N PRO A 44 -3.55 -37.23 -1.49
CA PRO A 44 -2.87 -37.97 -0.45
C PRO A 44 -3.65 -37.91 0.87
N GLU A 45 -3.91 -39.07 1.48
CA GLU A 45 -4.66 -39.19 2.74
C GLU A 45 -4.01 -38.39 3.88
N SER A 46 -2.67 -38.40 3.96
CA SER A 46 -1.91 -37.64 4.96
C SER A 46 -2.17 -36.13 4.86
N THR A 47 -2.23 -35.60 3.64
CA THR A 47 -2.52 -34.18 3.37
C THR A 47 -3.97 -33.83 3.72
N LEU A 48 -4.93 -34.70 3.38
CA LEU A 48 -6.34 -34.52 3.74
C LEU A 48 -6.53 -34.54 5.27
N ARG A 49 -5.90 -35.48 5.97
CA ARG A 49 -5.94 -35.56 7.44
C ARG A 49 -5.30 -34.33 8.10
N ALA A 50 -4.19 -33.82 7.56
CA ALA A 50 -3.58 -32.57 8.04
C ALA A 50 -4.50 -31.36 7.83
N ARG A 51 -5.21 -31.31 6.69
CA ARG A 51 -6.20 -30.28 6.38
C ARG A 51 -7.38 -30.29 7.35
N LEU A 52 -7.92 -31.48 7.63
CA LEU A 52 -9.01 -31.69 8.60
C LEU A 52 -8.60 -31.29 10.03
N ARG A 53 -7.32 -31.44 10.37
CA ARG A 53 -6.74 -30.96 11.64
C ARG A 53 -6.48 -29.45 11.68
N GLY A 54 -6.80 -28.71 10.61
CA GLY A 54 -6.69 -27.24 10.57
C GLY A 54 -5.44 -26.70 9.88
N THR A 55 -4.62 -27.53 9.24
CA THR A 55 -3.44 -27.04 8.50
C THR A 55 -3.88 -26.26 7.26
N THR A 56 -3.46 -24.99 7.12
CA THR A 56 -3.82 -24.14 5.98
C THR A 56 -2.89 -24.34 4.78
N PHE A 57 -3.33 -23.89 3.60
CA PHE A 57 -2.53 -24.01 2.39
C PHE A 57 -1.33 -23.10 2.48
N ARG A 58 -0.11 -23.63 2.28
CA ARG A 58 1.10 -22.84 2.54
C ARG A 58 1.18 -21.58 1.67
N ALA A 59 0.63 -21.58 0.45
CA ALA A 59 0.66 -20.39 -0.40
C ALA A 59 -0.28 -19.27 0.09
N ILE A 60 -1.31 -19.61 0.86
CA ILE A 60 -2.26 -18.64 1.45
C ILE A 60 -1.85 -18.31 2.90
N SER A 61 -1.17 -19.25 3.57
CA SER A 61 -0.73 -19.11 4.96
C SER A 61 0.31 -18.01 5.12
N ARG A 62 0.10 -17.14 6.12
CA ARG A 62 1.05 -16.08 6.50
C ARG A 62 2.39 -16.70 6.91
N ALA A 63 3.50 -16.08 6.50
CA ALA A 63 4.82 -16.56 6.89
C ALA A 63 5.02 -16.44 8.41
N ASN A 64 5.80 -17.35 9.00
CA ASN A 64 5.90 -17.48 10.45
C ASN A 64 6.74 -16.37 11.12
N SER A 65 7.34 -15.46 10.34
CA SER A 65 8.33 -14.48 10.83
C SER A 65 7.86 -13.02 10.77
N HIS A 66 6.55 -12.77 10.80
CA HIS A 66 6.03 -11.40 10.94
C HIS A 66 6.20 -10.91 12.38
N LYS A 67 6.77 -9.72 12.55
CA LYS A 67 6.95 -9.09 13.86
C LYS A 67 5.66 -8.46 14.39
N LEU A 68 4.84 -7.91 13.49
CA LEU A 68 3.53 -7.35 13.79
C LEU A 68 2.42 -8.36 13.49
N THR A 69 1.33 -8.29 14.25
CA THR A 69 0.11 -9.05 13.94
C THR A 69 -0.60 -8.45 12.73
N GLU A 70 -1.54 -9.20 12.16
CA GLU A 70 -2.33 -8.74 11.02
C GLU A 70 -3.11 -7.47 11.32
N ILE A 71 -3.74 -7.41 12.50
CA ILE A 71 -4.51 -6.25 12.99
C ILE A 71 -3.64 -5.01 13.13
N GLU A 72 -2.39 -5.16 13.58
CA GLU A 72 -1.45 -4.04 13.69
C GLU A 72 -1.00 -3.53 12.35
N GLU A 73 -0.67 -4.43 11.41
CA GLU A 73 -0.32 -4.05 10.05
C GLU A 73 -1.50 -3.36 9.34
N GLU A 74 -2.74 -3.81 9.59
CA GLU A 74 -3.95 -3.16 9.08
C GLU A 74 -4.18 -1.78 9.69
N SER A 75 -3.98 -1.65 10.99
CA SER A 75 -4.11 -0.37 11.69
C SER A 75 -3.06 0.63 11.21
N LEU A 76 -1.82 0.17 11.01
CA LEU A 76 -0.75 0.98 10.44
C LEU A 76 -1.06 1.39 8.99
N GLN A 77 -1.62 0.48 8.19
CA GLN A 77 -2.06 0.78 6.83
C GLN A 77 -3.16 1.85 6.81
N LYS A 78 -4.19 1.71 7.65
CA LYS A 78 -5.27 2.72 7.80
C LYS A 78 -4.72 4.07 8.24
N TRP A 79 -3.78 4.08 9.18
CA TRP A 79 -3.11 5.29 9.63
C TRP A 79 -2.34 5.99 8.50
N ILE A 80 -1.60 5.24 7.66
CA ILE A 80 -0.90 5.78 6.48
C ILE A 80 -1.91 6.40 5.50
N ILE A 81 -3.02 5.70 5.21
CA ILE A 81 -4.05 6.20 4.29
C ILE A 81 -4.74 7.46 4.84
N SER A 82 -4.97 7.54 6.14
CA SER A 82 -5.53 8.74 6.79
C SER A 82 -4.55 9.92 6.80
N MET A 83 -3.26 9.66 6.99
CA MET A 83 -2.20 10.67 6.87
C MET A 83 -2.10 11.21 5.43
N ASP A 84 -2.17 10.29 4.47
CA ASP A 84 -2.24 10.58 3.05
C ASP A 84 -3.45 11.47 2.73
N SER A 85 -4.67 11.10 3.10
CA SER A 85 -5.86 11.91 2.75
C SER A 85 -5.81 13.35 3.26
N ARG A 86 -5.05 13.61 4.33
CA ARG A 86 -4.82 14.96 4.91
C ARG A 86 -3.63 15.71 4.30
N GLY A 87 -3.03 15.20 3.23
CA GLY A 87 -1.90 15.85 2.55
C GLY A 87 -0.54 15.63 3.22
N SER A 88 -0.46 14.83 4.28
CA SER A 88 0.75 14.59 5.07
C SER A 88 1.22 13.13 5.00
N ALA A 89 1.68 12.70 3.83
CA ALA A 89 2.12 11.30 3.66
C ALA A 89 3.40 11.00 4.47
N PRO A 90 3.43 9.90 5.26
CA PRO A 90 4.58 9.59 6.11
C PRO A 90 5.79 9.13 5.31
N ARG A 91 6.99 9.43 5.83
CA ARG A 91 8.25 8.89 5.32
C ARG A 91 8.42 7.44 5.75
N PRO A 92 9.21 6.62 5.02
CA PRO A 92 9.54 5.27 5.44
C PRO A 92 10.17 5.19 6.85
N SER A 93 10.96 6.20 7.25
CA SER A 93 11.49 6.29 8.62
C SER A 93 10.39 6.41 9.67
N THR A 94 9.42 7.30 9.44
CA THR A 94 8.27 7.51 10.33
C THR A 94 7.39 6.27 10.42
N VAL A 95 7.17 5.55 9.31
CA VAL A 95 6.43 4.28 9.33
C VAL A 95 7.18 3.22 10.15
N ARG A 96 8.51 3.16 10.05
CA ARG A 96 9.35 2.27 10.85
C ARG A 96 9.28 2.61 12.34
N GLU A 97 9.33 3.90 12.68
CA GLU A 97 9.19 4.39 14.06
C GLU A 97 7.83 4.05 14.64
N MET A 98 6.75 4.25 13.88
CA MET A 98 5.41 3.88 14.30
C MET A 98 5.28 2.37 14.54
N ALA A 99 5.86 1.54 13.67
CA ALA A 99 5.90 0.10 13.86
C ALA A 99 6.67 -0.32 15.12
N ASN A 100 7.81 0.32 15.40
CA ASN A 100 8.57 0.10 16.63
C ASN A 100 7.80 0.55 17.88
N LEU A 101 7.06 1.65 17.80
CA LEU A 101 6.22 2.14 18.89
C LEU A 101 5.12 1.15 19.23
N LEU A 102 4.47 0.55 18.22
CA LEU A 102 3.49 -0.52 18.43
C LEU A 102 4.12 -1.74 19.13
N LEU A 103 5.33 -2.14 18.72
CA LEU A 103 6.04 -3.26 19.35
C LEU A 103 6.46 -2.94 20.79
N GLN A 104 6.90 -1.71 21.07
CA GLN A 104 7.29 -1.29 22.41
C GLN A 104 6.11 -1.33 23.39
N LYS A 105 4.90 -0.97 22.92
CA LYS A 105 3.68 -1.04 23.74
C LYS A 105 3.23 -2.46 24.10
N ARG A 106 3.79 -3.49 23.47
CA ARG A 106 3.52 -4.89 23.84
C ARG A 106 4.31 -5.36 25.06
N GLU A 107 5.20 -4.52 25.60
CA GLU A 107 6.04 -4.82 26.78
C GLU A 107 6.79 -6.16 26.67
N THR A 108 7.14 -6.56 25.44
CA THR A 108 7.78 -7.85 25.20
C THR A 108 9.26 -7.75 25.50
N THR A 109 9.77 -8.61 26.39
CA THR A 109 11.19 -8.81 26.64
C THR A 109 11.69 -9.97 25.77
N PRO A 110 12.77 -9.81 24.98
CA PRO A 110 13.57 -8.61 24.71
C PRO A 110 12.87 -7.63 23.74
N VAL A 111 13.33 -6.37 23.72
CA VAL A 111 12.80 -5.32 22.82
C VAL A 111 12.95 -5.73 21.36
N ILE A 112 11.83 -6.07 20.72
CA ILE A 112 11.79 -6.44 19.30
C ILE A 112 11.68 -5.15 18.48
N SER A 113 12.65 -4.91 17.61
CA SER A 113 12.60 -3.80 16.63
C SER A 113 12.44 -4.32 15.20
N VAL A 114 11.83 -3.53 14.32
CA VAL A 114 11.74 -3.86 12.89
C VAL A 114 13.06 -3.60 12.16
N GLY A 115 13.40 -4.46 11.21
CA GLY A 115 14.64 -4.33 10.42
C GLY A 115 14.59 -3.18 9.41
N LYS A 116 15.76 -2.80 8.86
CA LYS A 116 15.90 -1.71 7.88
C LYS A 116 14.99 -1.87 6.65
N ASN A 117 14.88 -3.09 6.12
CA ASN A 117 14.08 -3.40 4.93
C ASN A 117 12.62 -3.76 5.26
N TRP A 118 12.20 -3.68 6.52
CA TRP A 118 10.86 -4.10 6.90
C TRP A 118 9.78 -3.28 6.21
N VAL A 119 9.99 -1.96 6.09
CA VAL A 119 9.03 -1.04 5.46
C VAL A 119 8.88 -1.32 3.96
N THR A 120 9.96 -1.62 3.26
CA THR A 120 9.90 -1.96 1.84
C THR A 120 9.12 -3.24 1.60
N GLU A 121 9.33 -4.25 2.45
CA GLU A 121 8.58 -5.50 2.38
C GLU A 121 7.12 -5.33 2.83
N PHE A 122 6.84 -4.47 3.82
CA PHE A 122 5.48 -4.12 4.24
C PHE A 122 4.68 -3.50 3.08
N VAL A 123 5.27 -2.53 2.36
CA VAL A 123 4.63 -1.91 1.20
C VAL A 123 4.41 -2.91 0.06
N LYS A 124 5.39 -3.78 -0.23
CA LYS A 124 5.21 -4.85 -1.25
C LYS A 124 4.05 -5.80 -0.94
N ARG A 125 3.84 -6.11 0.34
CA ARG A 125 2.76 -7.01 0.79
C ARG A 125 1.37 -6.37 0.77
N ARG A 126 1.27 -5.04 0.81
CA ARG A 126 0.00 -4.30 0.92
C ARG A 126 -0.26 -3.53 -0.40
N PRO A 127 -1.05 -4.08 -1.34
CA PRO A 127 -1.22 -3.49 -2.68
C PRO A 127 -1.91 -2.11 -2.66
N LEU A 128 -2.61 -1.76 -1.58
CA LEU A 128 -3.19 -0.43 -1.40
C LEU A 128 -2.15 0.65 -1.08
N LEU A 129 -0.92 0.26 -0.74
CA LEU A 129 0.17 1.19 -0.45
C LEU A 129 1.20 1.18 -1.57
N SER A 130 1.80 2.33 -1.79
CA SER A 130 2.84 2.52 -2.78
C SER A 130 3.89 3.48 -2.26
N SER A 131 5.13 3.30 -2.69
CA SER A 131 6.20 4.25 -2.40
C SER A 131 6.39 5.19 -3.57
N ARG A 132 6.41 6.49 -3.27
CA ARG A 132 6.53 7.58 -4.26
C ARG A 132 7.50 8.64 -3.76
N PHE A 133 8.04 9.41 -4.69
CA PHE A 133 8.79 10.63 -4.35
C PHE A 133 7.83 11.81 -4.33
N SER A 134 7.75 12.49 -3.19
CA SER A 134 7.00 13.73 -3.06
C SER A 134 7.85 14.92 -3.46
N LYS A 135 7.22 15.91 -4.09
CA LYS A 135 7.74 17.26 -4.22
C LYS A 135 7.24 18.10 -3.03
N ARG A 136 8.11 18.98 -2.54
CA ARG A 136 7.74 19.99 -1.55
C ARG A 136 6.82 21.01 -2.21
N TYR A 137 5.68 21.28 -1.59
CA TYR A 137 4.73 22.30 -2.02
C TYR A 137 4.74 23.46 -1.04
N ASN A 138 4.78 24.69 -1.55
CA ASN A 138 4.80 25.87 -0.70
C ASN A 138 3.41 26.07 -0.10
N TYR A 139 3.32 26.21 1.23
CA TYR A 139 2.06 26.40 1.94
C TYR A 139 1.43 27.75 1.69
N GLU A 140 2.23 28.79 1.48
CA GLU A 140 1.70 30.11 1.06
C GLU A 140 1.02 30.00 -0.29
N ARG A 141 1.62 29.27 -1.23
CA ARG A 141 1.01 28.97 -2.53
C ARG A 141 -0.30 28.19 -2.36
N ALA A 142 -0.31 27.17 -1.49
CA ALA A 142 -1.53 26.41 -1.19
C ALA A 142 -2.65 27.27 -0.59
N LYS A 143 -2.32 28.31 0.20
CA LYS A 143 -3.30 29.26 0.73
C LYS A 143 -3.89 30.18 -0.34
N CYS A 144 -3.09 30.52 -1.36
CA CYS A 144 -3.52 31.37 -2.47
C CYS A 144 -4.37 30.63 -3.51
N GLU A 145 -4.47 29.30 -3.44
CA GLU A 145 -5.29 28.47 -4.33
C GLU A 145 -6.73 28.31 -3.82
N ASP A 146 -7.39 29.41 -3.45
CA ASP A 146 -8.83 29.40 -3.20
C ASP A 146 -9.57 29.31 -4.55
N PRO A 147 -10.39 28.25 -4.78
CA PRO A 147 -11.13 28.09 -6.03
C PRO A 147 -11.95 29.32 -6.42
N LYS A 148 -12.51 30.04 -5.44
CA LYS A 148 -13.32 31.23 -5.72
C LYS A 148 -12.49 32.37 -6.29
N ILE A 149 -11.35 32.67 -5.65
CA ILE A 149 -10.44 33.73 -6.08
C ILE A 149 -9.88 33.42 -7.47
N ILE A 150 -9.51 32.15 -7.70
CA ILE A 150 -9.03 31.69 -9.01
C ILE A 150 -10.12 31.89 -10.06
N GLN A 151 -11.34 31.46 -9.78
CA GLN A 151 -12.45 31.55 -10.73
C GLN A 151 -12.81 33.00 -11.05
N GLU A 152 -12.91 33.86 -10.04
CA GLU A 152 -13.18 35.30 -10.21
C GLU A 152 -12.10 35.97 -11.08
N TRP A 153 -10.83 35.59 -10.92
CA TRP A 153 -9.74 36.09 -11.74
C TRP A 153 -9.89 35.65 -13.21
N PHE A 154 -10.17 34.37 -13.46
CA PHE A 154 -10.38 33.86 -14.83
C PHE A 154 -11.62 34.49 -15.49
N ASP A 155 -12.70 34.69 -14.74
CA ASP A 155 -13.90 35.37 -15.22
C ASP A 155 -13.61 36.82 -15.62
N LEU A 156 -12.77 37.52 -14.86
CA LEU A 156 -12.34 38.88 -15.19
C LEU A 156 -11.49 38.90 -16.45
N VAL A 157 -10.49 38.01 -16.55
CA VAL A 157 -9.64 37.88 -17.74
C VAL A 157 -10.49 37.60 -18.99
N GLN A 158 -11.45 36.68 -18.90
CA GLN A 158 -12.35 36.37 -20.01
C GLN A 158 -13.20 37.59 -20.43
N LYS A 159 -13.73 38.36 -19.46
CA LYS A 159 -14.47 39.60 -19.75
C LYS A 159 -13.60 40.62 -20.45
N THR A 160 -12.35 40.79 -20.02
CA THR A 160 -11.39 41.73 -20.62
C THR A 160 -11.05 41.33 -22.06
N ILE A 161 -10.77 40.04 -22.32
CA ILE A 161 -10.52 39.53 -23.66
C ILE A 161 -11.70 39.83 -24.59
N LEU A 162 -12.93 39.57 -24.14
CA LEU A 162 -14.14 39.85 -24.92
C LEU A 162 -14.38 41.35 -25.14
N GLN A 163 -14.15 42.18 -24.12
CA GLN A 163 -14.37 43.62 -24.19
C GLN A 163 -13.44 44.32 -25.19
N PHE A 164 -12.17 43.90 -25.21
CA PHE A 164 -11.15 44.50 -26.08
C PHE A 164 -10.93 43.74 -27.38
N GLY A 165 -11.63 42.61 -27.60
CA GLY A 165 -11.52 41.80 -28.81
C GLY A 165 -10.10 41.23 -29.00
N ILE A 166 -9.43 40.84 -27.91
CA ILE A 166 -8.06 40.34 -27.96
C ILE A 166 -8.07 38.97 -28.64
N ASP A 167 -7.28 38.82 -29.70
CA ASP A 167 -7.14 37.55 -30.41
C ASP A 167 -6.37 36.54 -29.53
N PRO A 168 -6.78 35.26 -29.48
CA PRO A 168 -6.00 34.22 -28.81
C PRO A 168 -4.52 34.18 -29.21
N ASP A 169 -4.18 34.53 -30.45
CA ASP A 169 -2.79 34.57 -30.94
C ASP A 169 -1.98 35.72 -30.32
N ASP A 170 -2.63 36.75 -29.75
CA ASP A 170 -2.01 37.89 -29.08
C ASP A 170 -1.87 37.68 -27.55
N ILE A 171 -2.16 36.49 -27.04
CA ILE A 171 -2.04 36.16 -25.61
C ILE A 171 -0.67 35.53 -25.33
N TYR A 172 0.23 36.31 -24.73
CA TYR A 172 1.57 35.85 -24.36
C TYR A 172 1.61 35.44 -22.89
N ASN A 173 2.11 34.23 -22.62
CA ASN A 173 2.43 33.81 -21.25
C ASN A 173 3.74 34.50 -20.82
N PHE A 174 3.66 35.35 -19.79
CA PHE A 174 4.84 35.97 -19.19
C PHE A 174 4.95 35.49 -17.75
N ASP A 175 5.90 34.59 -17.49
CA ASP A 175 6.18 34.08 -16.16
C ASP A 175 7.64 34.27 -15.77
N GLU A 176 7.88 34.41 -14.48
CA GLU A 176 9.23 34.49 -13.92
C GLU A 176 9.62 33.09 -13.43
N THR A 177 10.60 32.48 -14.08
CA THR A 177 11.15 31.19 -13.63
C THR A 177 12.20 31.43 -12.54
N GLY A 178 11.76 31.39 -11.28
CA GLY A 178 12.65 31.44 -10.12
C GLY A 178 13.42 30.12 -9.92
N PHE A 179 14.74 30.12 -10.18
CA PHE A 179 15.60 28.98 -9.85
C PHE A 179 16.06 29.04 -8.39
N ALA A 180 15.38 28.29 -7.52
CA ALA A 180 15.81 28.13 -6.14
C ALA A 180 16.90 27.05 -6.02
N MET A 181 18.16 27.44 -6.12
CA MET A 181 19.32 26.57 -5.88
C MET A 181 19.25 25.96 -4.46
N GLY A 182 19.29 24.63 -4.36
CA GLY A 182 19.36 23.90 -3.09
C GLY A 182 18.05 23.54 -2.38
N LEU A 183 16.88 23.96 -2.90
CA LEU A 183 15.58 23.76 -2.20
C LEU A 183 14.74 22.57 -2.69
N ILE A 184 15.12 21.94 -3.79
CA ILE A 184 14.33 20.85 -4.40
C ILE A 184 14.79 19.49 -3.86
N SER A 185 14.61 19.22 -2.57
CA SER A 185 14.79 17.86 -2.05
C SER A 185 13.49 17.06 -2.21
N THR A 186 13.47 16.17 -3.20
CA THR A 186 12.42 15.14 -3.30
C THR A 186 12.57 14.16 -2.14
N ALA A 187 11.50 13.92 -1.39
CA ALA A 187 11.49 12.96 -0.28
C ALA A 187 10.73 11.70 -0.67
N LYS A 188 11.22 10.52 -0.26
CA LYS A 188 10.47 9.27 -0.44
C LYS A 188 9.38 9.18 0.62
N VAL A 189 8.15 8.97 0.20
CA VAL A 189 6.95 8.82 1.03
C VAL A 189 6.22 7.52 0.73
N ILE A 190 5.32 7.14 1.62
CA ILE A 190 4.41 6.01 1.44
C ILE A 190 2.99 6.57 1.36
N THR A 191 2.32 6.26 0.26
CA THR A 191 1.00 6.79 -0.12
C THR A 191 0.07 5.66 -0.51
N ARG A 192 -1.21 5.96 -0.73
CA ARG A 192 -2.14 5.08 -1.44
C ARG A 192 -1.64 4.80 -2.86
N SER A 193 -1.94 3.60 -3.36
CA SER A 193 -1.48 3.15 -4.68
C SER A 193 -2.26 3.74 -5.85
N GLU A 194 -3.51 4.18 -5.64
CA GLU A 194 -4.41 4.72 -6.67
C GLU A 194 -4.01 6.11 -7.22
N PHE A 195 -3.04 6.79 -6.60
CA PHE A 195 -2.58 8.10 -7.06
C PHE A 195 -1.55 7.98 -8.19
N TYR A 196 -1.88 8.56 -9.34
CA TYR A 196 -1.05 8.52 -10.56
C TYR A 196 0.05 9.61 -10.58
N ASP A 197 -0.11 10.71 -9.84
CA ASP A 197 0.80 11.87 -9.88
C ASP A 197 1.83 11.96 -8.74
N ARG A 198 2.89 12.76 -8.98
CA ARG A 198 3.88 13.11 -7.96
C ARG A 198 3.21 13.92 -6.86
N ARG A 199 3.21 13.37 -5.65
CA ARG A 199 2.57 14.02 -4.51
C ARG A 199 3.25 15.34 -4.12
N SER A 200 2.47 16.39 -4.05
CA SER A 200 2.78 17.63 -3.35
C SER A 200 2.58 17.45 -1.84
N LEU A 201 3.62 17.60 -1.03
CA LEU A 201 3.50 17.67 0.43
C LEU A 201 3.44 19.12 0.87
N LEU A 202 2.42 19.47 1.67
CA LEU A 202 2.33 20.76 2.33
C LEU A 202 3.46 20.87 3.35
N GLN A 203 4.27 21.93 3.25
CA GLN A 203 5.25 22.27 4.27
C GLN A 203 4.61 23.24 5.28
N PRO A 204 4.58 22.95 6.59
CA PRO A 204 4.24 23.99 7.56
C PRO A 204 5.23 25.14 7.39
N GLY A 205 4.71 26.32 7.08
CA GLY A 205 5.49 27.52 6.81
C GLY A 205 6.12 28.04 8.10
N ASN A 206 7.26 27.46 8.49
CA ASN A 206 8.21 28.09 9.39
C ASN A 206 9.52 28.25 8.62
N ARG A 207 9.76 29.46 8.16
CA ARG A 207 11.07 29.99 7.81
C ARG A 207 11.20 31.33 8.51
N GLU A 208 12.21 31.45 9.36
CA GLU A 208 12.90 32.73 9.54
C GLU A 208 13.46 33.20 8.18
#